data_AF-V2XYS5-F1
#
_entry.id   AF-V2XYS5-F1
#
_cell.length_a   1.000
_cell.length_b   1.000
_cell.length_c   1.000
_cell.angle_alpha   90.00
_cell.angle_beta   90.00
_cell.angle_gamma   90.00
#
_symmetry.space_group_name_H-M   'P 1'
#
loop_
_entity.id
_entity.type
_entity.pdbx_description
1 polymer ?
#
loop_
_entity_poly.entity_id
_entity_poly.type
_entity_poly.pdbx_seq_one_letter_code
_entity_poly.pdbx_strand_id
1 'polypeptide(L)'
;MATEASSSQPVYSVNERCLCYHGPLIYEAKILSVEINENTPNAKTGQLGPHYYVHYKGWKQTWDEWVPTDRLLKFDETNIAKQKALQQQARAANAASANKSHAKGAGTSRDRENTSTVGTRAGTRKDGARGTKRAREEDETIRRNEMKLVVPEILKVLLVDDWEAVTKNNQLVTLPRSPTVLDVLKEFEEHVKATKPPNLRDPELLARPIITGLQIYFDRALGSNLLYRFERPQYAGVRKQYITGQTVKIGEEKEMSVVYGAEHLLRMLVSLPQLIMNSQMDIESVGLLRDYVNELLKFMEAQKDRIFQKEYETTEPSYISLSRS
;
A
#
# COMPACT_ATOMS: atom_id res chain seq x y z
N MET A 1 2.92 -2.75 -65.77
CA MET A 1 2.06 -2.80 -64.57
C MET A 1 2.80 -2.08 -63.46
N ALA A 2 2.44 -0.82 -63.22
CA ALA A 2 2.97 -0.07 -62.08
C ALA A 2 2.18 -0.50 -60.84
N THR A 3 2.88 -1.01 -59.82
CA THR A 3 2.30 -1.32 -58.51
C THR A 3 2.10 -0.01 -57.76
N GLU A 4 0.85 0.38 -57.54
CA GLU A 4 0.46 1.53 -56.74
C GLU A 4 0.94 1.35 -55.29
N ALA A 5 1.87 2.21 -54.86
CA ALA A 5 2.22 2.35 -53.46
C ALA A 5 1.05 3.05 -52.74
N SER A 6 0.25 2.28 -51.99
CA SER A 6 -0.79 2.82 -51.12
C SER A 6 -0.13 3.54 -49.94
N SER A 7 0.10 4.85 -50.07
CA SER A 7 0.52 5.73 -48.98
C SER A 7 -0.48 5.63 -47.83
N SER A 8 -0.02 5.20 -46.64
CA SER A 8 -0.89 5.04 -45.47
C SER A 8 -1.19 6.40 -44.82
N GLN A 9 -2.18 7.12 -45.36
CA GLN A 9 -2.63 8.41 -44.83
C GLN A 9 -3.10 8.27 -43.36
N PRO A 10 -2.74 9.22 -42.47
CA PRO A 10 -3.21 9.19 -41.09
C PRO A 10 -4.73 9.44 -41.04
N VAL A 11 -5.46 8.49 -40.45
CA VAL A 11 -6.93 8.51 -40.33
C VAL A 11 -7.39 9.61 -39.35
N TYR A 12 -6.52 10.03 -38.45
CA TYR A 12 -6.80 11.04 -37.44
C TYR A 12 -5.69 12.09 -37.35
N SER A 13 -6.08 13.32 -37.01
CA SER A 13 -5.16 14.46 -36.89
C SER A 13 -4.71 14.70 -35.45
N VAL A 14 -3.52 15.31 -35.29
CA VAL A 14 -3.06 15.80 -33.98
C VAL A 14 -4.06 16.83 -33.44
N ASN A 15 -4.36 16.75 -32.15
CA ASN A 15 -5.39 17.49 -31.42
C ASN A 15 -6.85 17.14 -31.74
N GLU A 16 -7.11 16.17 -32.62
CA GLU A 16 -8.47 15.70 -32.89
C GLU A 16 -9.05 14.96 -31.67
N ARG A 17 -10.35 15.15 -31.44
CA ARG A 17 -11.12 14.45 -30.40
C ARG A 17 -11.61 13.13 -30.96
N CYS A 18 -11.35 12.04 -30.24
CA CYS A 18 -11.70 10.70 -30.65
C CYS A 18 -12.26 9.88 -29.49
N LEU A 19 -12.79 8.71 -29.81
CA LEU A 19 -13.19 7.70 -28.85
C LEU A 19 -12.16 6.56 -28.89
N CYS A 20 -11.56 6.21 -27.76
CA CYS A 20 -10.50 5.21 -27.67
C CYS A 20 -10.94 4.06 -26.76
N TYR A 21 -10.75 2.82 -27.21
CA TYR A 21 -10.91 1.63 -26.38
C TYR A 21 -9.79 1.55 -25.35
N HIS A 22 -10.14 1.38 -24.07
CA HIS A 22 -9.20 0.99 -23.02
C HIS A 22 -9.81 -0.19 -22.23
N GLY A 23 -9.24 -1.38 -22.41
CA GLY A 23 -9.88 -2.62 -21.98
C GLY A 23 -11.16 -2.91 -22.78
N PRO A 24 -12.31 -3.21 -22.13
CA PRO A 24 -13.55 -3.56 -22.81
C PRO A 24 -14.47 -2.34 -23.05
N LEU A 25 -14.05 -1.15 -22.59
CA LEU A 25 -14.84 0.08 -22.59
C LEU A 25 -14.22 1.14 -23.49
N ILE A 26 -15.06 2.04 -23.97
CA ILE A 26 -14.68 3.18 -24.82
C ILE A 26 -14.64 4.44 -23.96
N TYR A 27 -13.59 5.23 -24.11
CA TYR A 27 -13.39 6.51 -23.40
C TYR A 27 -13.17 7.64 -24.39
N GLU A 28 -13.51 8.85 -23.99
CA GLU A 28 -13.19 10.06 -24.76
C GLU A 28 -11.70 10.37 -24.60
N ALA A 29 -11.01 10.57 -25.73
CA ALA A 29 -9.60 10.87 -25.78
C ALA A 29 -9.28 11.99 -26.78
N LYS A 30 -8.08 12.54 -26.66
CA LYS A 30 -7.51 13.52 -27.58
C LYS A 30 -6.19 12.99 -28.12
N ILE A 31 -5.98 13.13 -29.43
CA ILE A 31 -4.72 12.73 -30.07
C ILE A 31 -3.68 13.80 -29.81
N LEU A 32 -2.54 13.39 -29.27
CA LEU A 32 -1.40 14.25 -28.97
C LEU A 32 -0.31 14.18 -30.05
N SER A 33 -0.10 13.00 -30.65
CA SER A 33 0.91 12.80 -31.70
C SER A 33 0.51 11.65 -32.62
N VAL A 34 1.04 11.65 -33.85
CA VAL A 34 0.82 10.62 -34.88
C VAL A 34 2.16 10.16 -35.42
N GLU A 35 2.39 8.86 -35.40
CA GLU A 35 3.57 8.20 -35.96
C GLU A 35 3.12 7.18 -37.03
N ILE A 36 3.64 7.30 -38.25
CA ILE A 36 3.34 6.39 -39.35
C ILE A 36 4.60 5.57 -39.61
N ASN A 37 4.62 4.32 -39.13
CA ASN A 37 5.74 3.42 -39.34
C ASN A 37 5.34 2.35 -40.36
N GLU A 38 5.76 2.55 -41.62
CA GLU A 38 5.38 1.68 -42.75
C GLU A 38 6.22 0.40 -42.84
N ASN A 39 7.47 0.41 -42.34
CA ASN A 39 8.44 -0.68 -42.54
C ASN A 39 9.02 -1.27 -41.23
N THR A 40 8.75 -0.67 -40.08
CA THR A 40 9.24 -1.12 -38.77
C THR A 40 8.09 -1.21 -37.77
N PRO A 41 7.92 -2.34 -37.05
CA PRO A 41 6.95 -2.43 -35.97
C PRO A 41 7.24 -1.38 -34.91
N ASN A 42 6.22 -0.65 -34.45
CA ASN A 42 6.42 0.35 -33.40
C ASN A 42 6.90 -0.34 -32.11
N ALA A 43 7.97 0.20 -31.50
CA ALA A 43 8.63 -0.40 -30.33
C ALA A 43 7.71 -0.59 -29.11
N LYS A 44 6.58 0.12 -29.04
CA LYS A 44 5.64 0.05 -27.90
C LYS A 44 4.39 -0.78 -28.15
N THR A 45 3.96 -0.93 -29.40
CA THR A 45 2.74 -1.70 -29.75
C THR A 45 3.04 -2.99 -30.50
N GLY A 46 4.23 -3.12 -31.10
CA GLY A 46 4.65 -4.29 -31.88
C GLY A 46 3.89 -4.47 -33.20
N GLN A 47 3.09 -3.49 -33.62
CA GLN A 47 2.29 -3.55 -34.85
C GLN A 47 2.86 -2.62 -35.93
N LEU A 48 2.66 -2.98 -37.20
CA LEU A 48 2.97 -2.13 -38.35
C LEU A 48 1.77 -1.21 -38.66
N GLY A 49 2.03 0.00 -39.14
CA GLY A 49 0.99 0.96 -39.53
C GLY A 49 0.95 2.23 -38.66
N PRO A 50 -0.08 3.10 -38.85
CA PRO A 50 -0.19 4.36 -38.13
C PRO A 50 -0.57 4.14 -36.66
N HIS A 51 0.20 4.77 -35.79
CA HIS A 51 0.06 4.78 -34.34
C HIS A 51 -0.23 6.19 -33.85
N TYR A 52 -1.04 6.29 -32.81
CA TYR A 52 -1.52 7.55 -32.26
C TYR A 52 -1.21 7.61 -30.78
N TYR A 53 -0.61 8.70 -30.32
CA TYR A 53 -0.42 8.95 -28.91
C TYR A 53 -1.67 9.64 -28.36
N VAL A 54 -2.33 9.04 -27.38
CA VAL A 54 -3.65 9.50 -26.90
C VAL A 54 -3.63 9.86 -25.43
N HIS A 55 -4.35 10.93 -25.10
CA HIS A 55 -4.63 11.35 -23.73
C HIS A 55 -6.12 11.18 -23.43
N TYR A 56 -6.45 10.45 -22.37
CA TYR A 56 -7.84 10.21 -21.95
C TYR A 56 -8.38 11.37 -21.13
N LYS A 57 -9.60 11.82 -21.46
CA LYS A 57 -10.23 12.94 -20.76
C LYS A 57 -10.47 12.63 -19.28
N GLY A 58 -9.88 13.44 -18.41
CA GLY A 58 -10.01 13.33 -16.96
C GLY A 58 -9.07 12.30 -16.32
N TRP A 59 -8.13 11.75 -17.08
CA TRP A 59 -7.13 10.80 -16.58
C TRP A 59 -5.79 11.52 -16.36
N LYS A 60 -4.90 10.95 -15.55
CA LYS A 60 -3.54 11.49 -15.35
C LYS A 60 -2.68 11.19 -16.58
N GLN A 61 -1.72 12.05 -16.91
CA GLN A 61 -0.77 11.87 -18.03
C GLN A 61 0.02 10.56 -17.98
N THR A 62 0.19 9.96 -16.79
CA THR A 62 0.83 8.64 -16.63
C THR A 62 0.07 7.51 -17.34
N TRP A 63 -1.16 7.75 -17.81
CA TRP A 63 -1.99 6.79 -18.55
C TRP A 63 -1.98 7.03 -20.07
N ASP A 64 -1.20 8.01 -20.55
CA ASP A 64 -1.12 8.32 -21.97
C ASP A 64 -0.32 7.23 -22.68
N GLU A 65 -0.88 6.68 -23.75
CA GLU A 65 -0.35 5.50 -24.44
C GLU A 65 -0.36 5.67 -25.96
N TRP A 66 0.51 4.92 -26.63
CA TRP A 66 0.47 4.76 -28.09
C TRP A 66 -0.51 3.64 -28.44
N VAL A 67 -1.47 3.95 -29.30
CA VAL A 67 -2.50 2.99 -29.73
C VAL A 67 -2.53 2.86 -31.26
N PRO A 68 -2.80 1.64 -31.78
CA PRO A 68 -3.06 1.45 -33.20
C PRO A 68 -4.43 2.00 -33.59
N THR A 69 -4.64 2.19 -34.90
CA THR A 69 -5.91 2.68 -35.47
C THR A 69 -7.13 1.87 -35.01
N ASP A 70 -7.00 0.56 -34.83
CA ASP A 70 -8.11 -0.34 -34.45
C ASP A 70 -8.73 -0.04 -33.09
N ARG A 71 -8.00 0.63 -32.20
CA ARG A 71 -8.53 1.06 -30.88
C ARG A 71 -9.22 2.41 -30.93
N LEU A 72 -9.16 3.12 -32.06
CA LEU A 72 -9.72 4.45 -32.24
C LEU A 72 -11.02 4.43 -33.05
N LEU A 73 -11.97 5.23 -32.61
CA LEU A 73 -13.24 5.49 -33.26
C LEU A 73 -13.40 7.00 -33.43
N LYS A 74 -13.98 7.42 -34.56
CA LYS A 74 -14.38 8.81 -34.79
C LYS A 74 -15.46 9.23 -33.79
N PHE A 75 -15.44 10.52 -33.45
CA PHE A 75 -16.38 11.12 -32.51
C PHE A 75 -17.74 11.38 -33.20
N ASP A 76 -18.46 10.30 -33.49
CA ASP A 76 -19.77 10.31 -34.14
C ASP A 76 -20.87 9.83 -33.17
N GLU A 77 -22.12 10.24 -33.41
CA GLU A 77 -23.27 9.88 -32.57
C GLU A 77 -23.45 8.36 -32.42
N THR A 78 -23.15 7.59 -33.48
CA THR A 78 -23.21 6.13 -33.49
C THR A 78 -22.19 5.50 -32.53
N ASN A 79 -20.98 6.03 -32.48
CA ASN A 79 -19.90 5.54 -31.62
C ASN A 79 -20.10 6.01 -30.17
N ILE A 80 -20.68 7.18 -29.97
CA ILE A 80 -21.13 7.65 -28.64
C ILE A 80 -22.23 6.73 -28.09
N ALA A 81 -23.19 6.31 -28.94
CA ALA A 81 -24.20 5.32 -28.54
C ALA A 81 -23.57 3.98 -28.15
N LYS A 82 -22.56 3.49 -28.90
CA LYS A 82 -21.79 2.29 -28.54
C LYS A 82 -21.08 2.43 -27.20
N GLN A 83 -20.44 3.58 -26.93
CA GLN A 83 -19.83 3.86 -25.63
C GLN A 83 -20.85 3.76 -24.50
N LYS A 84 -22.02 4.39 -24.67
CA LYS A 84 -23.09 4.38 -23.66
C LYS A 84 -23.65 2.97 -23.44
N ALA A 85 -23.86 2.20 -24.50
CA ALA A 85 -24.35 0.83 -24.43
C ALA A 85 -23.38 -0.09 -23.68
N LEU A 86 -22.08 -0.04 -24.00
CA LEU A 86 -21.05 -0.83 -23.31
C LEU A 86 -20.93 -0.48 -21.82
N GLN A 87 -21.02 0.82 -21.48
CA GLN A 87 -21.03 1.25 -20.09
C GLN A 87 -22.27 0.78 -19.33
N GLN A 88 -23.45 0.79 -19.96
CA GLN A 88 -24.68 0.27 -19.35
C GLN A 88 -24.61 -1.24 -19.16
N GLN A 89 -24.09 -1.98 -20.14
CA GLN A 89 -23.93 -3.43 -20.05
C GLN A 89 -22.97 -3.82 -18.92
N ALA A 90 -21.84 -3.12 -18.77
CA ALA A 90 -20.91 -3.34 -17.67
C ALA A 90 -21.55 -3.06 -16.30
N ARG A 91 -22.37 -2.01 -16.19
CA ARG A 91 -23.11 -1.69 -14.96
C ARG A 91 -24.15 -2.77 -14.63
N ALA A 92 -24.89 -3.27 -15.62
CA ALA A 92 -25.89 -4.32 -15.42
C ALA A 92 -25.26 -5.65 -15.00
N ALA A 93 -24.10 -6.02 -15.58
CA ALA A 93 -23.37 -7.22 -15.21
C ALA A 93 -22.85 -7.17 -13.76
N ASN A 94 -22.33 -6.02 -13.32
CA ASN A 94 -21.88 -5.84 -11.94
C ASN A 94 -23.04 -5.88 -10.93
N ALA A 95 -24.22 -5.37 -11.30
CA ALA A 95 -25.43 -5.47 -10.47
C ALA A 95 -25.97 -6.92 -10.35
N ALA A 96 -25.95 -7.69 -11.44
CA ALA A 96 -26.40 -9.09 -11.43
C ALA A 96 -25.49 -10.01 -10.60
N SER A 97 -24.19 -9.70 -10.52
CA SER A 97 -23.22 -10.48 -9.74
C SER A 97 -23.32 -10.24 -8.22
N ALA A 98 -23.90 -9.11 -7.78
CA ALA A 98 -24.13 -8.80 -6.36
C ALA A 98 -25.33 -9.57 -5.76
N ASN A 99 -26.31 -10.00 -6.57
CA ASN A 99 -27.50 -10.72 -6.09
C ASN A 99 -27.34 -12.24 -5.96
N LYS A 100 -26.22 -12.84 -6.42
CA LYS A 100 -25.98 -14.29 -6.30
C LYS A 100 -25.35 -14.71 -4.97
N SER A 101 -24.94 -13.78 -4.11
CA SER A 101 -24.33 -14.07 -2.80
C SER A 101 -25.33 -14.18 -1.63
N HIS A 102 -26.65 -14.04 -1.88
CA HIS A 102 -27.70 -14.14 -0.84
C HIS A 102 -28.66 -15.33 -0.96
N ALA A 103 -28.40 -16.30 -1.85
CA ALA A 103 -29.33 -17.41 -2.11
C ALA A 103 -28.85 -18.81 -1.64
N LYS A 104 -28.02 -18.90 -0.60
CA LYS A 104 -27.75 -20.17 0.09
C LYS A 104 -27.68 -19.97 1.61
N GLY A 105 -28.84 -19.99 2.27
CA GLY A 105 -28.93 -19.99 3.72
C GLY A 105 -30.37 -20.02 4.24
N ALA A 106 -30.79 -21.20 4.67
CA ALA A 106 -31.90 -21.51 5.59
C ALA A 106 -33.35 -21.29 5.11
N GLY A 107 -34.11 -22.40 5.18
CA GLY A 107 -35.55 -22.43 5.01
C GLY A 107 -36.35 -22.26 6.31
N THR A 108 -37.66 -22.19 6.09
CA THR A 108 -38.81 -22.37 7.01
C THR A 108 -39.32 -21.17 7.84
N SER A 109 -40.48 -20.69 7.37
CA SER A 109 -41.71 -20.33 8.11
C SER A 109 -42.00 -18.87 8.53
N ARG A 110 -42.87 -18.26 7.69
CA ARG A 110 -44.13 -17.51 7.98
C ARG A 110 -44.11 -16.08 8.54
N ASP A 111 -44.70 -15.21 7.70
CA ASP A 111 -45.61 -14.08 7.94
C ASP A 111 -45.22 -12.96 8.92
N ARG A 112 -44.84 -11.79 8.38
CA ARG A 112 -45.67 -10.58 8.46
C ARG A 112 -45.20 -9.45 7.54
N GLU A 113 -46.20 -8.72 7.04
CA GLU A 113 -46.19 -7.70 6.02
C GLU A 113 -45.71 -6.31 6.51
N ASN A 114 -45.11 -5.58 5.56
CA ASN A 114 -45.17 -4.13 5.33
C ASN A 114 -44.61 -3.12 6.37
N THR A 115 -43.55 -2.40 5.99
CA THR A 115 -43.68 -1.03 5.44
C THR A 115 -42.31 -0.37 5.28
N SER A 116 -42.21 0.30 4.15
CA SER A 116 -41.14 1.04 3.50
C SER A 116 -40.41 2.14 4.29
N THR A 117 -39.22 2.42 3.73
CA THR A 117 -38.47 3.69 3.70
C THR A 117 -37.52 4.00 4.87
N VAL A 118 -36.22 4.06 4.57
CA VAL A 118 -35.39 5.28 4.63
C VAL A 118 -33.94 4.95 4.23
N GLY A 119 -33.36 5.80 3.38
CA GLY A 119 -31.91 5.99 3.24
C GLY A 119 -31.16 4.89 2.48
N THR A 120 -29.99 5.11 1.88
CA THR A 120 -29.06 6.22 1.98
C THR A 120 -28.08 6.11 0.82
N ARG A 121 -27.56 7.28 0.42
CA ARG A 121 -26.21 7.58 -0.09
C ARG A 121 -25.23 6.45 -0.46
N ALA A 122 -24.40 6.89 -1.41
CA ALA A 122 -23.01 6.49 -1.65
C ALA A 122 -22.88 5.16 -2.36
N GLY A 123 -22.40 5.19 -3.60
CA GLY A 123 -21.00 4.90 -3.85
C GLY A 123 -20.93 3.41 -4.17
N THR A 124 -20.31 2.93 -5.23
CA THR A 124 -18.88 2.97 -5.47
C THR A 124 -18.68 2.09 -6.73
N ARG A 125 -17.61 2.39 -7.50
CA ARG A 125 -16.61 1.48 -8.09
C ARG A 125 -16.94 -0.04 -8.03
N LYS A 126 -16.67 -0.92 -9.01
CA LYS A 126 -15.79 -0.98 -10.20
C LYS A 126 -15.99 -2.39 -10.81
N ASP A 127 -15.65 -2.60 -12.09
CA ASP A 127 -14.98 -3.81 -12.67
C ASP A 127 -15.32 -3.93 -14.17
N GLY A 128 -14.43 -4.31 -15.10
CA GLY A 128 -13.06 -4.80 -15.03
C GLY A 128 -12.71 -5.58 -16.32
N ALA A 129 -11.43 -5.98 -16.48
CA ALA A 129 -10.84 -6.94 -17.45
C ALA A 129 -10.32 -6.37 -18.80
N ARG A 130 -9.12 -6.63 -19.30
CA ARG A 130 -8.35 -7.89 -19.22
C ARG A 130 -6.89 -7.68 -19.69
N GLY A 131 -5.93 -7.89 -18.80
CA GLY A 131 -4.50 -8.12 -19.07
C GLY A 131 -4.01 -9.12 -18.03
N THR A 132 -4.19 -10.42 -18.29
CA THR A 132 -4.54 -11.36 -17.20
C THR A 132 -3.58 -12.52 -16.94
N LYS A 133 -2.26 -12.38 -17.12
CA LYS A 133 -1.35 -13.40 -16.55
C LYS A 133 -0.21 -12.84 -15.69
N ARG A 134 0.73 -12.03 -16.22
CA ARG A 134 1.75 -11.38 -15.37
C ARG A 134 1.18 -10.27 -14.49
N ALA A 135 0.38 -9.38 -15.07
CA ALA A 135 -0.35 -8.36 -14.31
C ALA A 135 -1.46 -8.97 -13.42
N ARG A 136 -1.94 -10.19 -13.69
CA ARG A 136 -2.89 -10.89 -12.80
C ARG A 136 -2.17 -11.54 -11.62
N GLU A 137 -0.96 -12.05 -11.79
CA GLU A 137 -0.14 -12.53 -10.67
C GLU A 137 0.33 -11.38 -9.78
N GLU A 138 0.75 -10.25 -10.36
CA GLU A 138 1.06 -9.02 -9.61
C GLU A 138 -0.17 -8.43 -8.92
N ASP A 139 -1.31 -8.29 -9.60
CA ASP A 139 -2.54 -7.75 -8.97
C ASP A 139 -3.18 -8.77 -8.00
N GLU A 140 -2.94 -10.09 -8.15
CA GLU A 140 -3.27 -11.08 -7.12
C GLU A 140 -2.28 -11.09 -5.95
N THR A 141 -0.98 -10.85 -6.13
CA THR A 141 -0.03 -10.73 -5.01
C THR A 141 -0.28 -9.45 -4.21
N ILE A 142 -0.57 -8.34 -4.90
CA ILE A 142 -0.98 -7.06 -4.29
C ILE A 142 -2.30 -7.22 -3.52
N ARG A 143 -3.26 -8.01 -4.02
CA ARG A 143 -4.50 -8.30 -3.29
C ARG A 143 -4.38 -9.41 -2.24
N ARG A 144 -3.45 -10.36 -2.39
CA ARG A 144 -3.25 -11.49 -1.45
C ARG A 144 -2.63 -11.04 -0.13
N ASN A 145 -1.78 -10.01 -0.14
CA ASN A 145 -0.97 -9.64 1.02
C ASN A 145 -1.38 -8.30 1.67
N GLU A 146 -2.59 -7.80 1.43
CA GLU A 146 -3.05 -6.55 2.05
C GLU A 146 -3.33 -6.74 3.56
N MET A 147 -2.28 -6.65 4.39
CA MET A 147 -2.39 -6.61 5.84
C MET A 147 -3.03 -5.28 6.26
N LYS A 148 -4.33 -5.30 6.60
CA LYS A 148 -5.02 -4.14 7.17
C LYS A 148 -4.86 -4.13 8.68
N LEU A 149 -4.01 -3.24 9.18
CA LEU A 149 -3.87 -2.98 10.61
C LEU A 149 -4.90 -1.96 11.08
N VAL A 150 -5.49 -2.22 12.23
CA VAL A 150 -6.39 -1.27 12.90
C VAL A 150 -5.56 -0.53 13.94
N VAL A 151 -4.95 0.58 13.53
CA VAL A 151 -4.17 1.42 14.44
C VAL A 151 -5.13 2.30 15.26
N PRO A 152 -5.13 2.20 16.60
CA PRO A 152 -5.91 3.07 17.46
C PRO A 152 -5.60 4.55 17.24
N GLU A 153 -6.62 5.41 17.33
CA GLU A 153 -6.48 6.84 17.02
C GLU A 153 -5.46 7.54 17.94
N ILE A 154 -5.40 7.13 19.22
CA ILE A 154 -4.45 7.65 20.19
C ILE A 154 -3.00 7.41 19.74
N LEU A 155 -2.71 6.23 19.19
CA LEU A 155 -1.38 5.90 18.67
C LEU A 155 -1.04 6.67 17.39
N LYS A 156 -2.05 7.04 16.58
CA LYS A 156 -1.83 7.91 15.42
C LYS A 156 -1.46 9.32 15.83
N VAL A 157 -2.11 9.87 16.86
CA VAL A 157 -1.76 11.18 17.41
C VAL A 157 -0.31 11.16 17.89
N LEU A 158 0.09 10.13 18.64
CA LEU A 158 1.49 9.96 19.07
C LEU A 158 2.48 9.89 17.91
N LEU A 159 2.13 9.26 16.78
CA LEU A 159 2.99 9.23 15.59
C LEU A 159 3.12 10.59 14.92
N VAL A 160 2.05 11.40 14.92
CA VAL A 160 2.10 12.77 14.41
C VAL A 160 2.97 13.63 15.33
N ASP A 161 2.76 13.54 16.64
CA ASP A 161 3.54 14.29 17.64
C ASP A 161 5.03 13.91 17.58
N ASP A 162 5.34 12.62 17.47
CA ASP A 162 6.71 12.10 17.30
C ASP A 162 7.36 12.62 16.01
N TRP A 163 6.62 12.62 14.90
CA TRP A 163 7.12 13.20 13.64
C TRP A 163 7.39 14.69 13.77
N GLU A 164 6.50 15.47 14.41
CA GLU A 164 6.71 16.90 14.62
C GLU A 164 7.88 17.19 15.56
N ALA A 165 8.02 16.43 16.65
CA ALA A 165 9.12 16.55 17.61
C ALA A 165 10.48 16.37 16.92
N VAL A 166 10.62 15.31 16.11
CA VAL A 166 11.90 15.00 15.46
C VAL A 166 12.18 15.90 14.26
N THR A 167 11.17 16.18 13.42
CA THR A 167 11.41 16.86 12.13
C THR A 167 11.26 18.38 12.19
N LYS A 168 10.40 18.92 13.07
CA LYS A 168 10.18 20.37 13.20
C LYS A 168 10.88 20.94 14.43
N ASN A 169 10.77 20.26 15.57
CA ASN A 169 11.28 20.79 16.84
C ASN A 169 12.77 20.45 17.09
N ASN A 170 13.39 19.65 16.21
CA ASN A 170 14.78 19.18 16.36
C ASN A 170 15.03 18.50 17.71
N GLN A 171 14.05 17.71 18.17
CA GLN A 171 14.16 16.94 19.39
C GLN A 171 14.47 15.47 19.07
N LEU A 172 15.08 14.77 20.01
CA LEU A 172 15.41 13.35 19.87
C LEU A 172 14.87 12.56 21.05
N VAL A 173 14.55 11.30 20.78
CA VAL A 173 14.27 10.31 21.82
C VAL A 173 15.56 10.06 22.61
N THR A 174 15.47 9.99 23.94
CA THR A 174 16.64 9.74 24.79
C THR A 174 17.06 8.28 24.66
N LEU A 175 18.33 8.04 24.35
CA LEU A 175 18.88 6.68 24.24
C LEU A 175 19.96 6.49 25.31
N PRO A 176 20.03 5.33 25.99
CA PRO A 176 19.16 4.16 25.87
C PRO A 176 17.76 4.38 26.49
N ARG A 177 16.72 3.81 25.89
CA ARG A 177 15.35 3.88 26.43
C ARG A 177 15.09 2.86 27.53
N SER A 178 14.19 3.22 28.44
CA SER A 178 13.59 2.33 29.42
C SER A 178 12.10 2.65 29.52
N PRO A 179 11.19 1.69 29.27
CA PRO A 179 11.44 0.31 28.81
C PRO A 179 11.98 0.24 27.36
N THR A 180 12.74 -0.81 27.05
CA THR A 180 13.27 -1.08 25.68
C THR A 180 12.24 -1.81 24.83
N VAL A 181 12.45 -1.86 23.50
CA VAL A 181 11.60 -2.69 22.60
C VAL A 181 11.59 -4.14 23.05
N LEU A 182 12.74 -4.69 23.44
CA LEU A 182 12.83 -6.06 23.95
C LEU A 182 11.95 -6.27 25.19
N ASP A 183 11.96 -5.32 26.12
CA ASP A 183 11.16 -5.42 27.34
C ASP A 183 9.66 -5.34 27.02
N VAL A 184 9.25 -4.39 26.16
CA VAL A 184 7.86 -4.25 25.72
C VAL A 184 7.36 -5.52 25.03
N LEU A 185 8.19 -6.12 24.17
CA LEU A 185 7.85 -7.36 23.46
C LEU A 185 7.74 -8.57 24.41
N LYS A 186 8.61 -8.67 25.43
CA LYS A 186 8.53 -9.72 26.46
C LYS A 186 7.29 -9.56 27.35
N GLU A 187 7.01 -8.34 27.79
CA GLU A 187 5.81 -8.04 28.58
C GLU A 187 4.54 -8.37 27.79
N PHE A 188 4.53 -8.10 26.47
CA PHE A 188 3.46 -8.52 25.59
C PHE A 188 3.34 -10.06 25.49
N GLU A 189 4.46 -10.78 25.41
CA GLU A 189 4.46 -12.26 25.43
C GLU A 189 3.77 -12.81 26.69
N GLU A 190 4.10 -12.25 27.85
CA GLU A 190 3.52 -12.61 29.14
C GLU A 190 2.04 -12.23 29.20
N HIS A 191 1.68 -11.04 28.71
CA HIS A 191 0.29 -10.57 28.66
C HIS A 191 -0.59 -11.47 27.78
N VAL A 192 -0.11 -11.89 26.61
CA VAL A 192 -0.84 -12.80 25.71
C VAL A 192 -1.04 -14.16 26.34
N LYS A 193 -0.02 -14.70 27.03
CA LYS A 193 -0.11 -15.98 27.74
C LYS A 193 -1.08 -15.94 28.93
N ALA A 194 -1.15 -14.81 29.64
CA ALA A 194 -2.03 -14.63 30.78
C ALA A 194 -3.49 -14.38 30.38
N THR A 195 -3.72 -13.46 29.43
CA THR A 195 -5.06 -13.00 29.03
C THR A 195 -5.76 -13.99 28.09
N LYS A 196 -4.98 -14.77 27.31
CA LYS A 196 -5.46 -15.74 26.30
C LYS A 196 -6.64 -15.20 25.48
N PRO A 197 -6.45 -14.10 24.74
CA PRO A 197 -7.57 -13.44 24.10
C PRO A 197 -8.11 -14.31 22.96
N PRO A 198 -9.46 -14.39 22.80
CA PRO A 198 -10.12 -15.38 21.93
C PRO A 198 -9.90 -15.14 20.43
N ASN A 199 -9.34 -13.98 20.06
CA ASN A 199 -8.99 -13.61 18.70
C ASN A 199 -7.65 -14.20 18.24
N LEU A 200 -6.81 -14.70 19.15
CA LEU A 200 -5.51 -15.28 18.80
C LEU A 200 -5.62 -16.80 18.69
N ARG A 201 -5.12 -17.33 17.56
CA ARG A 201 -4.95 -18.78 17.37
C ARG A 201 -3.71 -19.24 18.13
N ASP A 202 -3.85 -20.30 18.93
CA ASP A 202 -2.78 -20.99 19.68
C ASP A 202 -1.73 -20.04 20.31
N PRO A 203 -2.15 -19.13 21.22
CA PRO A 203 -1.30 -18.08 21.78
C PRO A 203 0.00 -18.58 22.42
N GLU A 204 -0.03 -19.77 23.01
CA GLU A 204 1.11 -20.36 23.72
C GLU A 204 2.25 -20.82 22.80
N LEU A 205 1.91 -21.29 21.59
CA LEU A 205 2.90 -21.77 20.61
C LEU A 205 3.35 -20.67 19.65
N LEU A 206 2.44 -19.77 19.28
CA LEU A 206 2.66 -18.80 18.21
C LEU A 206 3.16 -17.44 18.72
N ALA A 207 2.92 -17.08 19.99
CA ALA A 207 3.40 -15.79 20.52
C ALA A 207 4.93 -15.68 20.44
N ARG A 208 5.66 -16.71 20.87
CA ARG A 208 7.13 -16.65 20.93
C ARG A 208 7.79 -16.51 19.55
N PRO A 209 7.45 -17.33 18.52
CA PRO A 209 7.99 -17.15 17.17
C PRO A 209 7.65 -15.80 16.56
N ILE A 210 6.42 -15.30 16.73
CA ILE A 210 5.99 -14.02 16.17
C ILE A 210 6.76 -12.87 16.82
N ILE A 211 6.86 -12.86 18.14
CA ILE A 211 7.58 -11.81 18.88
C ILE A 211 9.06 -11.81 18.54
N THR A 212 9.67 -12.99 18.45
CA THR A 212 11.07 -13.15 18.01
C THR A 212 11.24 -12.63 16.57
N GLY A 213 10.28 -12.93 15.69
CA GLY A 213 10.26 -12.41 14.32
C GLY A 213 10.16 -10.89 14.26
N LEU A 214 9.30 -10.28 15.09
CA LEU A 214 9.16 -8.83 15.19
C LEU A 214 10.45 -8.17 15.71
N GLN A 215 11.12 -8.77 16.70
CA GLN A 215 12.41 -8.28 17.20
C GLN A 215 13.48 -8.29 16.11
N ILE A 216 13.68 -9.44 15.46
CA ILE A 216 14.66 -9.58 14.36
C ILE A 216 14.35 -8.60 13.22
N TYR A 217 13.07 -8.41 12.93
CA TYR A 217 12.62 -7.47 11.92
C TYR A 217 12.95 -6.03 12.31
N PHE A 218 12.66 -5.64 13.55
CA PHE A 218 12.98 -4.32 14.10
C PHE A 218 14.48 -4.03 13.97
N ASP A 219 15.33 -4.95 14.40
CA ASP A 219 16.79 -4.79 14.36
C ASP A 219 17.33 -4.58 12.95
N ARG A 220 16.73 -5.25 11.96
CA ARG A 220 17.08 -5.09 10.53
C ARG A 220 16.48 -3.84 9.90
N ALA A 221 15.26 -3.47 10.28
CA ALA A 221 14.51 -2.37 9.66
C ALA A 221 14.88 -1.00 10.24
N LEU A 222 15.38 -0.94 11.48
CA LEU A 222 15.65 0.32 12.16
C LEU A 222 16.57 1.24 11.35
N GLY A 223 17.74 0.71 10.95
CA GLY A 223 18.74 1.49 10.24
C GLY A 223 18.34 1.90 8.82
N SER A 224 17.41 1.21 8.18
CA SER A 224 16.99 1.51 6.81
C SER A 224 15.76 2.40 6.77
N ASN A 225 14.70 2.02 7.49
CA ASN A 225 13.35 2.50 7.25
C ASN A 225 12.72 3.28 8.41
N LEU A 226 13.15 3.09 9.66
CA LEU A 226 12.43 3.61 10.84
C LEU A 226 12.94 4.97 11.35
N LEU A 227 14.15 5.35 10.95
CA LEU A 227 14.81 6.57 11.42
C LEU A 227 14.60 7.73 10.43
N TYR A 228 14.16 8.85 10.97
CA TYR A 228 14.12 10.11 10.24
C TYR A 228 15.55 10.58 9.93
N ARG A 229 15.70 11.47 8.94
CA ARG A 229 17.01 12.02 8.55
C ARG A 229 17.74 12.63 9.75
N PHE A 230 17.01 13.29 10.65
CA PHE A 230 17.57 13.96 11.83
C PHE A 230 18.13 12.99 12.90
N GLU A 231 17.64 11.75 12.96
CA GLU A 231 18.11 10.72 13.91
C GLU A 231 19.35 9.96 13.40
N ARG A 232 19.74 10.12 12.13
CA ARG A 232 20.85 9.37 11.52
C ARG A 232 22.19 9.58 12.22
N PRO A 233 22.59 10.80 12.64
CA PRO A 233 23.83 10.98 13.40
C PRO A 233 23.79 10.28 14.77
N GLN A 234 22.66 10.33 15.49
CA GLN A 234 22.47 9.62 16.76
C GLN A 234 22.63 8.11 16.55
N TYR A 235 21.98 7.54 15.54
CA TYR A 235 22.13 6.12 15.19
C TYR A 235 23.58 5.74 14.84
N ALA A 236 24.29 6.58 14.08
CA ALA A 236 25.70 6.35 13.79
C ALA A 236 26.56 6.36 15.05
N GLY A 237 26.26 7.24 16.01
CA GLY A 237 26.88 7.26 17.34
C GLY A 237 26.65 5.97 18.12
N VAL A 238 25.38 5.52 18.22
CA VAL A 238 24.99 4.28 18.88
C VAL A 238 25.66 3.06 18.24
N ARG A 239 25.70 2.98 16.90
CA ARG A 239 26.40 1.90 16.19
C ARG A 239 27.90 1.88 16.48
N LYS A 240 28.55 3.05 16.55
CA LYS A 240 29.97 3.11 16.94
C LYS A 240 30.18 2.64 18.37
N GLN A 241 29.27 2.93 19.29
CA GLN A 241 29.41 2.49 20.68
C GLN A 241 29.22 0.98 20.87
N TYR A 242 28.27 0.37 20.17
CA TYR A 242 27.85 -1.01 20.46
C TYR A 242 28.13 -2.05 19.37
N ILE A 243 28.44 -1.65 18.12
CA ILE A 243 28.61 -2.59 16.99
C ILE A 243 29.94 -2.42 16.27
N THR A 244 30.37 -1.19 15.94
CA THR A 244 31.45 -0.97 14.94
C THR A 244 32.62 -0.11 15.44
N GLY A 245 32.61 0.39 16.68
CA GLY A 245 33.70 1.25 17.19
C GLY A 245 34.79 0.52 17.96
N GLN A 246 35.85 1.26 18.29
CA GLN A 246 37.02 0.76 19.03
C GLN A 246 36.71 0.32 20.48
N THR A 247 35.54 0.70 21.01
CA THR A 247 35.09 0.39 22.38
C THR A 247 34.21 -0.87 22.46
N VAL A 248 33.96 -1.53 21.32
CA VAL A 248 33.11 -2.73 21.26
C VAL A 248 33.87 -3.90 21.87
N LYS A 249 33.33 -4.47 22.94
CA LYS A 249 33.81 -5.75 23.46
C LYS A 249 33.28 -6.86 22.57
N ILE A 250 34.19 -7.63 21.98
CA ILE A 250 33.86 -8.81 21.17
C ILE A 250 33.03 -9.76 22.04
N GLY A 251 31.74 -9.94 21.69
CA GLY A 251 30.78 -10.78 22.42
C GLY A 251 29.68 -10.04 23.21
N GLU A 252 29.76 -8.70 23.37
CA GLU A 252 28.70 -7.87 24.00
C GLU A 252 28.05 -6.91 22.98
N GLU A 253 27.87 -7.36 21.73
CA GLU A 253 27.13 -6.59 20.73
C GLU A 253 25.69 -6.43 21.18
N LYS A 254 25.25 -5.19 21.40
CA LYS A 254 23.86 -4.91 21.72
C LYS A 254 23.06 -4.76 20.45
N GLU A 255 22.01 -5.58 20.35
CA GLU A 255 20.96 -5.40 19.36
C GLU A 255 20.26 -4.06 19.57
N MET A 256 19.70 -3.50 18.50
CA MET A 256 19.06 -2.19 18.56
C MET A 256 17.74 -2.25 19.34
N SER A 257 17.09 -3.40 19.38
CA SER A 257 15.92 -3.72 20.21
C SER A 257 16.16 -3.51 21.71
N VAL A 258 17.42 -3.53 22.17
CA VAL A 258 17.82 -3.28 23.57
C VAL A 258 18.15 -1.80 23.85
N VAL A 259 18.27 -0.98 22.80
CA VAL A 259 18.64 0.44 22.95
C VAL A 259 17.44 1.37 22.71
N TYR A 260 16.61 1.02 21.72
CA TYR A 260 15.48 1.83 21.28
C TYR A 260 14.21 1.50 22.06
N GLY A 261 13.24 2.42 22.01
CA GLY A 261 11.98 2.36 22.76
C GLY A 261 10.75 2.07 21.90
N ALA A 262 9.58 2.20 22.52
CA ALA A 262 8.28 1.92 21.92
C ALA A 262 7.93 2.87 20.76
N GLU A 263 8.52 4.05 20.72
CA GLU A 263 8.34 5.06 19.67
C GLU A 263 8.74 4.50 18.30
N HIS A 264 9.96 3.96 18.20
CA HIS A 264 10.48 3.36 16.97
C HIS A 264 9.77 2.03 16.65
N LEU A 265 9.37 1.27 17.66
CA LEU A 265 8.56 0.06 17.46
C LEU A 265 7.23 0.40 16.79
N LEU A 266 6.55 1.46 17.25
CA LEU A 266 5.28 1.89 16.67
C LEU A 266 5.43 2.29 15.20
N ARG A 267 6.51 3.00 14.83
CA ARG A 267 6.83 3.32 13.43
C ARG A 267 6.98 2.06 12.57
N MET A 268 7.62 1.02 13.11
CA MET A 268 7.75 -0.27 12.44
C MET A 268 6.41 -0.94 12.21
N LEU A 269 5.55 -1.00 13.24
CA LEU A 269 4.23 -1.64 13.14
C LEU A 269 3.37 -0.98 12.06
N VAL A 270 3.37 0.35 11.97
CA VAL A 270 2.62 1.07 10.93
C VAL A 270 3.20 0.88 9.52
N SER A 271 4.52 0.71 9.41
CA SER A 271 5.19 0.47 8.12
C SER A 271 5.12 -1.00 7.69
N LEU A 272 4.81 -1.92 8.60
CA LEU A 272 4.83 -3.37 8.39
C LEU A 272 3.97 -3.83 7.19
N PRO A 273 2.75 -3.32 6.96
CA PRO A 273 1.95 -3.74 5.80
C PRO A 273 2.65 -3.51 4.46
N GLN A 274 3.31 -2.35 4.30
CA GLN A 274 4.04 -2.03 3.07
C GLN A 274 5.24 -2.95 2.87
N LEU A 275 5.83 -3.43 3.96
CA LEU A 275 7.01 -4.28 3.93
C LEU A 275 6.65 -5.74 3.64
N ILE A 276 5.48 -6.21 4.11
CA ILE A 276 4.95 -7.56 3.83
C ILE A 276 4.46 -7.70 2.39
N MET A 277 4.09 -6.61 1.72
CA MET A 277 3.77 -6.66 0.28
C MET A 277 4.93 -7.19 -0.57
N ASN A 278 6.17 -6.99 -0.12
CA ASN A 278 7.37 -7.46 -0.82
C ASN A 278 7.84 -8.85 -0.33
N SER A 279 7.20 -9.43 0.69
CA SER A 279 7.56 -10.74 1.23
C SER A 279 6.71 -11.87 0.65
N GLN A 280 7.31 -13.05 0.51
CA GLN A 280 6.61 -14.27 0.06
C GLN A 280 5.94 -14.99 1.24
N MET A 281 5.13 -14.28 2.02
CA MET A 281 4.31 -14.90 3.07
C MET A 281 2.98 -15.40 2.51
N ASP A 282 2.50 -16.52 3.04
CA ASP A 282 1.17 -17.06 2.74
C ASP A 282 0.07 -16.28 3.47
N ILE A 283 -1.15 -16.39 2.95
CA ILE A 283 -2.31 -15.60 3.41
C ILE A 283 -2.67 -15.92 4.88
N GLU A 284 -2.51 -17.19 5.30
CA GLU A 284 -2.83 -17.60 6.67
C GLU A 284 -1.81 -17.02 7.66
N SER A 285 -0.51 -17.09 7.36
CA SER A 285 0.53 -16.45 8.18
C SER A 285 0.41 -14.94 8.23
N VAL A 286 0.03 -14.28 7.13
CA VAL A 286 -0.25 -12.83 7.12
C VAL A 286 -1.44 -12.50 8.02
N GLY A 287 -2.50 -13.33 7.98
CA GLY A 287 -3.66 -13.19 8.85
C GLY A 287 -3.30 -13.34 10.34
N LEU A 288 -2.51 -14.36 10.67
CA LEU A 288 -2.01 -14.58 12.03
C LEU A 288 -1.18 -13.39 12.51
N LEU A 289 -0.19 -12.96 11.72
CA LEU A 289 0.66 -11.83 12.06
C LEU A 289 -0.17 -10.55 12.26
N ARG A 290 -1.17 -10.30 11.40
CA ARG A 290 -2.09 -9.17 11.54
C ARG A 290 -2.82 -9.20 12.88
N ASP A 291 -3.35 -10.35 13.28
CA ASP A 291 -4.13 -10.47 14.51
C ASP A 291 -3.27 -10.25 15.76
N TYR A 292 -2.03 -10.76 15.76
CA TYR A 292 -1.03 -10.49 16.80
C TYR A 292 -0.59 -9.03 16.84
N VAL A 293 -0.34 -8.41 15.68
CA VAL A 293 0.05 -7.00 15.62
C VAL A 293 -1.09 -6.10 16.10
N ASN A 294 -2.34 -6.40 15.74
CA ASN A 294 -3.49 -5.66 16.24
C ASN A 294 -3.64 -5.78 17.76
N GLU A 295 -3.37 -6.96 18.33
CA GLU A 295 -3.40 -7.13 19.79
C GLU A 295 -2.23 -6.40 20.48
N LEU A 296 -1.05 -6.40 19.86
CA LEU A 296 0.10 -5.62 20.33
C LEU A 296 -0.21 -4.12 20.34
N LEU A 297 -0.89 -3.60 19.30
CA LEU A 297 -1.29 -2.20 19.24
C LEU A 297 -2.27 -1.84 20.38
N LYS A 298 -3.22 -2.72 20.73
CA LYS A 298 -4.11 -2.49 21.89
C LYS A 298 -3.34 -2.52 23.20
N PHE A 299 -2.39 -3.44 23.36
CA PHE A 299 -1.54 -3.51 24.54
C PHE A 299 -0.70 -2.22 24.69
N MET A 300 -0.13 -1.73 23.59
CA MET A 300 0.60 -0.45 23.57
C MET A 300 -0.29 0.74 23.90
N GLU A 301 -1.55 0.75 23.45
CA GLU A 301 -2.53 1.77 23.81
C GLU A 301 -2.85 1.75 25.32
N ALA A 302 -3.04 0.56 25.90
CA ALA A 302 -3.32 0.39 27.32
C ALA A 302 -2.15 0.84 28.22
N GLN A 303 -0.91 0.65 27.76
CA GLN A 303 0.31 1.00 28.50
C GLN A 303 0.99 2.29 28.02
N LYS A 304 0.30 3.10 27.21
CA LYS A 304 0.88 4.25 26.51
C LYS A 304 1.66 5.20 27.44
N ASP A 305 1.14 5.45 28.64
CA ASP A 305 1.72 6.41 29.58
C ASP A 305 3.03 5.93 30.22
N ARG A 306 3.31 4.62 30.15
CA ARG A 306 4.53 3.99 30.66
C ARG A 306 5.56 3.76 29.55
N ILE A 307 5.12 3.36 28.36
CA ILE A 307 6.03 2.94 27.27
C ILE A 307 6.55 4.11 26.43
N PHE A 308 5.74 5.15 26.23
CA PHE A 308 6.11 6.32 25.41
C PHE A 308 6.69 7.44 26.27
N GLN A 309 7.77 8.04 25.77
CA GLN A 309 8.38 9.22 26.37
C GLN A 309 7.52 10.46 26.11
N LYS A 310 7.24 11.22 27.18
CA LYS A 310 6.44 12.46 27.09
C LYS A 310 7.23 13.65 26.56
N GLU A 311 8.50 13.76 26.94
CA GLU A 311 9.34 14.92 26.62
C GLU A 311 10.63 14.45 25.96
N TYR A 312 10.86 14.89 24.72
CA TYR A 312 12.04 14.55 23.94
C TYR A 312 13.18 15.52 24.27
N GLU A 313 14.42 15.06 24.16
CA GLU A 313 15.58 15.87 24.44
C GLU A 313 15.80 16.89 23.32
N THR A 314 15.95 18.17 23.67
CA THR A 314 16.27 19.21 22.70
C THR A 314 17.74 19.09 22.33
N THR A 315 18.03 19.07 21.03
CA THR A 315 19.39 18.83 20.56
C THR A 315 20.27 20.09 20.60
N GLU A 316 21.57 19.85 20.79
CA GLU A 316 22.58 20.89 20.72
C GLU A 316 22.72 21.48 19.30
N PRO A 317 23.07 22.78 19.15
CA PRO A 317 23.28 23.40 17.83
C PRO A 317 24.33 22.67 16.97
N SER A 318 25.33 22.08 17.61
CA SER A 318 26.36 21.26 16.95
C SER A 318 25.76 20.03 16.27
N TYR A 319 24.85 19.33 16.95
CA TYR A 319 24.14 18.18 16.40
C TYR A 319 23.25 18.58 15.22
N ILE A 320 22.56 19.71 15.31
CA ILE A 320 21.72 20.23 14.23
C ILE A 320 22.56 20.45 12.97
N SER A 321 23.75 21.07 13.10
CA SER A 321 24.64 21.28 11.95
C SER A 321 25.11 19.96 11.31
N LEU A 322 25.42 18.96 12.12
CA LEU A 322 25.83 17.63 11.65
C LEU A 322 24.71 16.89 10.93
N SER A 323 23.46 17.03 11.40
CA SER A 323 22.28 16.37 10.79
C SER A 323 21.85 16.97 9.45
N ARG A 324 22.18 18.24 9.20
CA ARG A 324 21.84 18.99 7.97
C ARG A 324 22.89 18.85 6.87
N SER A 325 24.12 18.50 7.25
CA SER A 325 25.23 18.18 6.34
C SER A 325 24.92 16.93 5.51
#